data_AF-A0AAE3EG34-F1
#
_entry.id   AF-A0AAE3EG34-F1
#
_cell.length_a   1.000
_cell.length_b   1.000
_cell.length_c   1.000
_cell.angle_alpha   90.00
_cell.angle_beta   90.00
_cell.angle_gamma   90.00
#
_symmetry.space_group_name_H-M   'P 1'
#
loop_
_entity.id
_entity.type
_entity.pdbx_description
1 polymer ?
#
loop_
_entity_poly.entity_id
_entity_poly.type
_entity_poly.pdbx_seq_one_letter_code
_entity_poly.pdbx_strand_id
1 'polypeptide(L)'
;MKRKNVFGLLMVAACSALLSAELPGTIEKIPLFKGMVLESEETAPADGELLLGIVRTYTVNAAPEEVLAFYEKALAIRERFGESGDQNDLKVKEFVPPSMQVYFWDENYFIDGDFGEGGSSNRGWMKKELSKRIKDREGYWVQNASALWYYRDTANTLTELQVMLDDLSINEDEGTYRLRTQVAIRVVRYTYGF
;
A
#
# COMPACT_ATOMS: atom_id res chain seq x y z
N MET A 1 46.80 -30.98 -43.67
CA MET A 1 46.47 -29.86 -42.75
C MET A 1 44.96 -29.72 -42.66
N LYS A 2 44.33 -30.19 -41.57
CA LYS A 2 42.89 -30.03 -41.31
C LYS A 2 42.72 -28.85 -40.34
N ARG A 3 42.08 -27.76 -40.79
CA ARG A 3 41.68 -26.64 -39.93
C ARG A 3 40.41 -27.07 -39.16
N LYS A 4 40.51 -27.16 -37.84
CA LYS A 4 39.34 -27.32 -36.96
C LYS A 4 38.81 -25.92 -36.64
N ASN A 5 37.66 -25.58 -37.20
CA ASN A 5 36.89 -24.41 -36.77
C ASN A 5 36.22 -24.75 -35.44
N VAL A 6 36.71 -24.16 -34.35
CA VAL A 6 36.05 -24.21 -33.04
C VAL A 6 35.06 -23.05 -33.03
N PHE A 7 33.78 -23.36 -33.24
CA PHE A 7 32.66 -22.46 -32.94
C PHE A 7 32.50 -22.42 -31.41
N GLY A 8 33.02 -21.36 -30.79
CA GLY A 8 32.76 -21.06 -29.38
C GLY A 8 31.34 -20.51 -29.22
N LEU A 9 30.44 -21.33 -28.69
CA LEU A 9 29.11 -20.90 -28.29
C LEU A 9 29.23 -20.19 -26.93
N LEU A 10 29.22 -18.86 -26.93
CA LEU A 10 29.18 -18.06 -25.71
C LEU A 10 27.72 -18.10 -25.18
N MET A 11 27.43 -19.02 -24.25
CA MET A 11 26.20 -18.91 -23.44
C MET A 11 26.36 -17.72 -22.50
N VAL A 12 25.75 -16.59 -22.86
CA VAL A 12 25.51 -15.51 -21.91
C VAL A 12 24.34 -15.94 -21.03
N ALA A 13 24.64 -16.57 -19.90
CA ALA A 13 23.68 -16.74 -18.83
C ALA A 13 23.36 -15.35 -18.26
N ALA A 14 22.30 -14.72 -18.76
CA ALA A 14 21.71 -13.56 -18.12
C ALA A 14 21.07 -14.04 -16.81
N CYS A 15 21.87 -14.09 -15.73
CA CYS A 15 21.34 -14.06 -14.38
C CYS A 15 20.68 -12.70 -14.19
N SER A 16 19.40 -12.61 -14.56
CA SER A 16 18.51 -11.57 -14.09
C SER A 16 18.39 -11.77 -12.58
N ALA A 17 19.34 -11.23 -11.83
CA ALA A 17 19.14 -10.99 -10.41
C ALA A 17 17.95 -10.03 -10.33
N LEU A 18 16.75 -10.59 -10.16
CA LEU A 18 15.64 -9.88 -9.58
C LEU A 18 16.16 -9.42 -8.22
N LEU A 19 16.72 -8.21 -8.17
CA LEU A 19 16.88 -7.47 -6.94
C LEU A 19 15.47 -7.35 -6.38
N SER A 20 15.09 -8.31 -5.53
CA SER A 20 13.97 -8.12 -4.63
C SER A 20 14.32 -6.85 -3.87
N ALA A 21 13.56 -5.78 -4.07
CA ALA A 21 13.71 -4.57 -3.29
C ALA A 21 13.66 -5.00 -1.82
N GLU A 22 14.70 -4.64 -1.06
CA GLU A 22 14.74 -4.93 0.38
C GLU A 22 13.56 -4.22 1.03
N LEU A 23 12.78 -4.94 1.85
CA LEU A 23 11.63 -4.35 2.51
C LEU A 23 12.09 -3.19 3.42
N PRO A 24 11.34 -2.08 3.45
CA PRO A 24 11.71 -0.95 4.29
C PRO A 24 11.49 -1.28 5.77
N GLY A 25 12.52 -1.06 6.58
CA GLY A 25 12.48 -1.20 8.05
C GLY A 25 12.39 0.14 8.79
N THR A 26 12.39 1.27 8.07
CA THR A 26 12.25 2.63 8.63
C THR A 26 11.39 3.49 7.71
N ILE A 27 10.85 4.59 8.23
CA ILE A 27 9.95 5.47 7.47
C ILE A 27 10.66 6.12 6.26
N GLU A 28 11.95 6.43 6.37
CA GLU A 28 12.75 7.04 5.30
C GLU A 28 12.98 6.10 4.11
N LYS A 29 12.93 4.78 4.36
CA LYS A 29 13.10 3.77 3.31
C LYS A 29 11.79 3.43 2.61
N ILE A 30 10.64 3.84 3.16
CA ILE A 30 9.36 3.55 2.53
C ILE A 30 9.24 4.39 1.23
N PRO A 31 9.03 3.72 0.09
CA PRO A 31 8.98 4.42 -1.19
C PRO A 31 7.75 5.31 -1.27
N LEU A 32 7.91 6.51 -1.82
CA LEU A 32 6.83 7.45 -2.06
C LEU A 32 6.38 7.39 -3.52
N PHE A 33 5.06 7.39 -3.73
CA PHE A 33 4.50 7.51 -5.08
C PHE A 33 4.85 8.89 -5.65
N LYS A 34 5.15 8.93 -6.96
CA LYS A 34 5.56 10.17 -7.63
C LYS A 34 4.48 11.24 -7.51
N GLY A 35 4.86 12.41 -7.01
CA GLY A 35 3.95 13.56 -6.88
C GLY A 35 3.17 13.61 -5.57
N MET A 36 3.44 12.71 -4.62
CA MET A 36 2.98 12.87 -3.25
C MET A 36 3.52 14.16 -2.62
N VAL A 37 2.64 14.86 -1.91
CA VAL A 37 2.94 16.05 -1.11
C VAL A 37 2.65 15.72 0.34
N LEU A 38 3.59 16.00 1.24
CA LEU A 38 3.41 15.82 2.68
C LEU A 38 2.42 16.86 3.20
N GLU A 39 1.33 16.42 3.83
CA GLU A 39 0.33 17.29 4.46
C GLU A 39 0.60 17.46 5.96
N SER A 40 0.92 16.36 6.65
CA SER A 40 1.22 16.36 8.08
C SER A 40 2.21 15.28 8.48
N GLU A 41 2.92 15.56 9.57
CA GLU A 41 3.73 14.59 10.28
C GLU A 41 3.40 14.68 11.77
N GLU A 42 3.06 13.54 12.35
CA GLU A 42 2.77 13.41 13.77
C GLU A 42 3.79 12.46 14.39
N THR A 43 4.31 12.83 15.55
CA THR A 43 5.22 11.99 16.32
C THR A 43 4.66 11.76 17.72
N ALA A 44 4.66 10.51 18.14
CA ALA A 44 4.32 10.14 19.50
C ALA A 44 5.58 10.23 20.36
N PRO A 45 5.49 10.82 21.57
CA PRO A 45 6.60 10.78 22.52
C PRO A 45 6.87 9.32 22.90
N ALA A 46 8.15 9.00 23.10
CA ALA A 46 8.51 7.71 23.67
C ALA A 46 7.92 7.60 25.09
N ASP A 47 7.19 6.52 25.36
CA ASP A 47 6.55 6.28 26.64
C ASP A 47 6.43 4.78 26.91
N GLY A 48 6.92 4.34 28.08
CA GLY A 48 7.00 2.94 28.46
C GLY A 48 7.68 2.08 27.39
N GLU A 49 6.91 1.21 26.76
CA GLU A 49 7.37 0.29 25.72
C GLU A 49 7.47 0.94 24.33
N LEU A 50 6.83 2.08 24.11
CA LEU A 50 6.88 2.80 22.84
C LEU A 50 8.22 3.56 22.71
N LEU A 51 9.02 3.18 21.73
CA LEU A 51 10.32 3.80 21.45
C LEU A 51 10.23 4.85 20.35
N LEU A 52 9.33 4.65 19.39
CA LEU A 52 9.09 5.57 18.28
C LEU A 52 7.66 5.38 17.78
N GLY A 53 6.94 6.48 17.56
CA GLY A 53 5.72 6.46 16.75
C GLY A 53 5.75 7.64 15.79
N ILE A 54 5.67 7.38 14.49
CA ILE A 54 5.57 8.42 13.46
C ILE A 54 4.42 8.06 12.53
N VAL A 55 3.60 9.06 12.19
CA VAL A 55 2.65 9.01 11.07
C VAL A 55 2.95 10.17 10.14
N ARG A 56 3.17 9.87 8.86
CA ARG A 56 3.23 10.87 7.79
C ARG A 56 2.04 10.70 6.88
N THR A 57 1.30 11.79 6.67
CA THR A 57 0.15 11.81 5.78
C THR A 57 0.50 12.61 4.54
N TYR A 58 0.28 12.01 3.39
CA TYR A 58 0.52 12.58 2.07
C TYR A 58 -0.77 12.69 1.29
N THR A 59 -0.84 13.62 0.35
CA THR A 59 -1.86 13.57 -0.71
C THR A 59 -1.22 13.57 -2.09
N VAL A 60 -1.92 12.99 -3.06
CA VAL A 60 -1.52 12.97 -4.47
C VAL A 60 -2.74 13.06 -5.37
N ASN A 61 -2.62 13.79 -6.47
CA ASN A 61 -3.66 13.86 -7.52
C ASN A 61 -3.53 12.65 -8.47
N ALA A 62 -3.73 11.44 -7.95
CA ALA A 62 -3.69 10.18 -8.70
C ALA A 62 -4.83 9.26 -8.24
N ALA A 63 -5.19 8.29 -9.09
CA ALA A 63 -6.21 7.30 -8.74
C ALA A 63 -5.69 6.32 -7.67
N PRO A 64 -6.51 5.91 -6.70
CA PRO A 64 -6.10 4.93 -5.69
C PRO A 64 -5.56 3.63 -6.29
N GLU A 65 -6.08 3.21 -7.45
CA GLU A 65 -5.64 2.02 -8.18
C GLU A 65 -4.18 2.11 -8.66
N GLU A 66 -3.74 3.30 -9.10
CA GLU A 66 -2.35 3.52 -9.52
C GLU A 66 -1.40 3.51 -8.33
N VAL A 67 -1.83 4.11 -7.22
CA VAL A 67 -1.04 4.18 -5.98
C VAL A 67 -0.95 2.79 -5.33
N LEU A 68 -2.04 2.02 -5.35
CA LEU A 68 -2.08 0.63 -4.91
C LEU A 68 -1.08 -0.21 -5.70
N ALA A 69 -1.16 -0.19 -7.03
CA ALA A 69 -0.27 -0.97 -7.90
C ALA A 69 1.22 -0.62 -7.68
N PHE A 70 1.51 0.65 -7.40
CA PHE A 70 2.84 1.07 -7.01
C PHE A 70 3.31 0.41 -5.71
N TYR A 71 2.52 0.47 -4.63
CA TYR A 71 2.91 -0.12 -3.36
C TYR A 71 2.97 -1.65 -3.40
N GLU A 72 2.07 -2.30 -4.13
CA GLU A 72 2.12 -3.74 -4.35
C GLU A 72 3.46 -4.16 -4.98
N LYS A 73 3.89 -3.42 -6.00
CA LYS A 73 5.18 -3.66 -6.65
C LYS A 73 6.35 -3.30 -5.73
N ALA A 74 6.31 -2.14 -5.10
CA ALA A 74 7.44 -1.61 -4.34
C ALA A 74 7.71 -2.37 -3.04
N LEU A 75 6.66 -2.94 -2.44
CA LEU A 75 6.72 -3.77 -1.24
C LEU A 75 6.67 -5.29 -1.55
N ALA A 76 6.73 -5.66 -2.83
CA ALA A 76 6.68 -7.05 -3.30
C ALA A 76 5.52 -7.86 -2.71
N ILE A 77 4.34 -7.24 -2.60
CA ILE A 77 3.12 -7.83 -2.04
C ILE A 77 2.62 -8.88 -3.04
N ARG A 78 2.50 -10.12 -2.57
CA ARG A 78 2.07 -11.26 -3.40
C ARG A 78 0.62 -11.64 -3.17
N GLU A 79 0.10 -11.35 -1.98
CA GLU A 79 -1.23 -11.76 -1.56
C GLU A 79 -1.98 -10.57 -0.98
N ARG A 80 -3.21 -10.39 -1.47
CA ARG A 80 -4.21 -9.55 -0.83
C ARG A 80 -5.04 -10.42 0.10
N PHE A 81 -5.33 -9.92 1.30
CA PHE A 81 -6.06 -10.64 2.34
C PHE A 81 -5.40 -11.97 2.75
N GLY A 82 -4.09 -12.09 2.56
CA GLY A 82 -3.32 -13.25 3.02
C GLY A 82 -3.14 -13.21 4.53
N GLU A 83 -2.93 -14.38 5.13
CA GLU A 83 -2.51 -14.49 6.52
C GLU A 83 -1.16 -13.78 6.70
N SER A 84 -1.08 -12.91 7.70
CA SER A 84 0.20 -12.33 8.08
C SER A 84 1.00 -13.37 8.87
N GLY A 85 2.30 -13.48 8.60
CA GLY A 85 3.17 -14.31 9.42
C GLY A 85 3.23 -13.84 10.87
N ASP A 86 3.60 -14.73 11.78
CA ASP A 86 3.72 -14.40 13.20
C ASP A 86 4.99 -13.57 13.46
N GLN A 87 4.82 -12.34 13.95
CA GLN A 87 5.92 -11.46 14.33
C GLN A 87 6.76 -12.00 15.50
N ASN A 88 6.21 -12.94 16.30
CA ASN A 88 6.92 -13.61 17.38
C ASN A 88 8.03 -14.54 16.86
N ASP A 89 7.87 -15.10 15.66
CA ASP A 89 8.85 -16.04 15.10
C ASP A 89 10.05 -15.34 14.43
N LEU A 90 10.05 -14.00 14.37
CA LEU A 90 11.08 -13.24 13.70
C LEU A 90 12.42 -13.26 14.44
N LYS A 91 13.49 -13.58 13.70
CA LYS A 91 14.87 -13.32 14.15
C LYS A 91 15.28 -11.90 13.82
N VAL A 92 16.34 -11.43 14.48
CA VAL A 92 16.95 -10.12 14.22
C VAL A 92 17.27 -9.96 12.73
N LYS A 93 16.82 -8.84 12.17
CA LYS A 93 16.87 -8.46 10.75
C LYS A 93 15.94 -9.23 9.80
N GLU A 94 14.98 -9.99 10.33
CA GLU A 94 13.93 -10.60 9.52
C GLU A 94 12.67 -9.74 9.46
N PHE A 95 11.86 -10.02 8.44
CA PHE A 95 10.58 -9.38 8.19
C PHE A 95 9.46 -10.42 8.19
N VAL A 96 8.31 -10.03 8.74
CA VAL A 96 7.04 -10.62 8.28
C VAL A 96 6.74 -9.92 6.95
N PRO A 97 6.54 -10.63 5.83
CA PRO A 97 6.24 -10.00 4.57
C PRO A 97 4.91 -9.23 4.62
N PRO A 98 4.76 -8.14 3.86
CA PRO A 98 3.54 -7.35 3.84
C PRO A 98 2.36 -8.14 3.27
N SER A 99 1.23 -8.09 3.97
CA SER A 99 -0.10 -8.47 3.46
C SER A 99 -0.93 -7.20 3.24
N MET A 100 -1.69 -7.16 2.15
CA MET A 100 -2.52 -6.00 1.78
C MET A 100 -4.00 -6.32 1.94
N GLN A 101 -4.74 -5.46 2.62
CA GLN A 101 -6.20 -5.47 2.63
C GLN A 101 -6.70 -4.37 1.68
N VAL A 102 -7.66 -4.66 0.81
CA VAL A 102 -8.15 -3.71 -0.21
C VAL A 102 -9.67 -3.65 -0.19
N TYR A 103 -10.23 -2.52 0.20
CA TYR A 103 -11.67 -2.31 0.17
C TYR A 103 -12.05 -1.55 -1.09
N PHE A 104 -13.23 -1.87 -1.60
CA PHE A 104 -13.72 -1.36 -2.86
C PHE A 104 -15.02 -0.60 -2.64
N TRP A 105 -15.25 0.38 -3.50
CA TRP A 105 -16.58 0.94 -3.63
C TRP A 105 -17.56 -0.15 -4.04
N ASP A 106 -18.61 -0.34 -3.25
CA ASP A 106 -19.67 -1.30 -3.54
C ASP A 106 -20.67 -0.66 -4.52
N GLU A 107 -20.92 -1.34 -5.64
CA GLU A 107 -21.81 -0.84 -6.69
C GLU A 107 -23.24 -0.58 -6.20
N ASN A 108 -23.66 -1.26 -5.14
CA ASN A 108 -24.98 -1.06 -4.53
C ASN A 108 -25.12 0.31 -3.86
N TYR A 109 -24.00 1.00 -3.55
CA TYR A 109 -24.03 2.35 -2.98
C TYR A 109 -24.40 3.43 -4.01
N PHE A 110 -24.38 3.12 -5.31
CA PHE A 110 -24.58 4.11 -6.37
C PHE A 110 -26.00 4.16 -6.94
N ILE A 111 -26.98 3.64 -6.20
CA ILE A 111 -28.36 3.60 -6.65
C ILE A 111 -29.02 4.95 -6.33
N ASP A 112 -29.54 5.60 -7.37
CA ASP A 112 -30.44 6.74 -7.21
C ASP A 112 -31.84 6.22 -6.87
N GLY A 113 -32.47 6.81 -5.87
CA GLY A 113 -33.78 6.36 -5.43
C GLY A 113 -34.38 7.23 -4.35
N ASP A 114 -35.71 7.26 -4.32
CA ASP A 114 -36.49 7.70 -3.16
C ASP A 114 -36.93 6.46 -2.40
N PHE A 115 -36.48 6.33 -1.16
CA PHE A 115 -36.77 5.20 -0.28
C PHE A 115 -37.83 5.54 0.77
N GLY A 116 -38.61 6.61 0.56
CA GLY A 116 -39.67 7.05 1.47
C GLY A 116 -39.11 7.55 2.80
N GLU A 117 -39.58 7.00 3.93
CA GLU A 117 -39.07 7.36 5.27
C GLU A 117 -37.56 7.08 5.45
N GLY A 118 -36.98 6.21 4.61
CA GLY A 118 -35.54 5.93 4.59
C GLY A 118 -34.68 7.00 3.92
N GLY A 119 -35.28 8.05 3.35
CA GLY A 119 -34.60 9.13 2.64
C GLY A 119 -34.40 8.87 1.15
N SER A 120 -33.66 9.75 0.48
CA SER A 120 -33.36 9.66 -0.95
C SER A 120 -31.85 9.60 -1.20
N SER A 121 -31.43 8.85 -2.21
CA SER A 121 -30.05 8.80 -2.72
C SER A 121 -29.95 9.45 -4.10
N ASN A 122 -28.90 10.24 -4.31
CA ASN A 122 -28.50 10.80 -5.60
C ASN A 122 -26.99 10.59 -5.82
N ARG A 123 -26.59 9.32 -5.91
CA ARG A 123 -25.19 8.86 -5.98
C ARG A 123 -24.81 8.28 -7.35
N GLY A 124 -25.73 8.25 -8.31
CA GLY A 124 -25.47 7.76 -9.67
C GLY A 124 -24.38 8.55 -10.40
N TRP A 125 -24.19 9.82 -10.05
CA TRP A 125 -23.09 10.64 -10.54
C TRP A 125 -21.71 10.11 -10.10
N MET A 126 -21.59 9.56 -8.89
CA MET A 126 -20.33 8.99 -8.39
C MET A 126 -19.90 7.81 -9.26
N LYS A 127 -20.82 6.90 -9.59
CA LYS A 127 -20.54 5.77 -10.49
C LYS A 127 -20.07 6.24 -11.86
N LYS A 128 -20.69 7.30 -12.40
CA LYS A 128 -20.26 7.90 -13.67
C LYS A 128 -18.84 8.43 -13.60
N GLU A 129 -18.45 9.08 -12.51
CA GLU A 129 -17.08 9.59 -12.35
C GLU A 129 -16.07 8.46 -12.14
N LEU A 130 -16.37 7.50 -11.25
CA LEU A 130 -15.52 6.32 -11.02
C LEU A 130 -15.32 5.50 -12.30
N SER A 131 -16.35 5.40 -13.16
CA SER A 131 -16.24 4.67 -14.43
C SER A 131 -15.18 5.17 -15.40
N LYS A 132 -14.65 6.39 -15.17
CA LYS A 132 -13.56 6.97 -15.95
C LYS A 132 -12.17 6.50 -15.47
N ARG A 133 -12.08 5.91 -14.27
CA ARG A 133 -10.82 5.38 -13.71
C ARG A 133 -10.53 3.99 -14.23
N ILE A 134 -9.26 3.60 -14.11
CA ILE A 134 -8.86 2.20 -14.21
C ILE A 134 -9.54 1.44 -13.07
N LYS A 135 -10.05 0.25 -13.35
CA LYS A 135 -10.60 -0.65 -12.34
C LYS A 135 -9.50 -1.53 -11.79
N ASP A 136 -9.61 -1.91 -10.53
CA ASP A 136 -8.75 -2.95 -9.96
C ASP A 136 -9.11 -4.34 -10.53
N ARG A 137 -10.42 -4.63 -10.57
CA ARG A 137 -11.03 -5.77 -11.25
C ARG A 137 -12.42 -5.41 -11.75
N GLU A 138 -13.03 -6.26 -12.57
CA GLU A 138 -14.33 -5.97 -13.17
C GLU A 138 -15.40 -5.58 -12.14
N GLY A 139 -15.87 -4.33 -12.19
CA GLY A 139 -16.90 -3.78 -11.31
C GLY A 139 -16.39 -3.17 -10.00
N TYR A 140 -15.08 -3.17 -9.74
CA TYR A 140 -14.52 -2.72 -8.47
C TYR A 140 -13.46 -1.62 -8.65
N TRP A 141 -13.72 -0.51 -7.97
CA TRP A 141 -12.81 0.62 -7.80
C TRP A 141 -12.31 0.65 -6.37
N VAL A 142 -11.03 0.95 -6.17
CA VAL A 142 -10.43 0.97 -4.84
C VAL A 142 -10.99 2.16 -4.07
N GLN A 143 -11.48 1.87 -2.86
CA GLN A 143 -11.93 2.88 -1.90
C GLN A 143 -10.84 3.14 -0.86
N ASN A 144 -10.23 2.08 -0.32
CA ASN A 144 -9.08 2.19 0.55
C ASN A 144 -8.25 0.90 0.50
N ALA A 145 -7.03 0.98 1.00
CA ALA A 145 -6.17 -0.19 1.16
C ALA A 145 -5.21 -0.01 2.33
N SER A 146 -4.76 -1.12 2.93
CA SER A 146 -3.78 -1.10 4.01
C SER A 146 -2.80 -2.26 3.87
N ALA A 147 -1.51 -1.95 3.78
CA ALA A 147 -0.43 -2.92 3.89
C ALA A 147 0.25 -2.80 5.26
N LEU A 148 0.41 -3.92 5.95
CA LEU A 148 1.06 -4.02 7.25
C LEU A 148 2.20 -5.03 7.19
N TRP A 149 3.34 -4.69 7.77
CA TRP A 149 4.45 -5.63 7.95
C TRP A 149 5.23 -5.33 9.22
N TYR A 150 6.07 -6.29 9.61
CA TYR A 150 6.89 -6.20 10.81
C TYR A 150 8.36 -6.41 10.48
N TYR A 151 9.22 -5.74 11.25
CA TYR A 151 10.66 -5.85 11.16
C TYR A 151 11.29 -5.97 12.54
N ARG A 152 12.10 -7.02 12.74
CA ARG A 152 12.85 -7.21 13.98
C ARG A 152 14.18 -6.48 13.92
N ASP A 153 14.22 -5.26 14.45
CA ASP A 153 15.44 -4.42 14.42
C ASP A 153 16.55 -4.99 15.33
N THR A 154 16.19 -5.34 16.57
CA THR A 154 17.11 -5.91 17.57
C THR A 154 16.47 -7.10 18.29
N ALA A 155 17.25 -7.75 19.16
CA ALA A 155 16.74 -8.82 20.00
C ALA A 155 15.59 -8.37 20.91
N ASN A 156 15.48 -7.07 21.22
CA ASN A 156 14.51 -6.55 22.18
C ASN A 156 13.59 -5.48 21.57
N THR A 157 13.50 -5.37 20.24
CA THR A 157 12.68 -4.33 19.61
C THR A 157 12.02 -4.85 18.34
N LEU A 158 10.75 -4.54 18.19
CA LEU A 158 9.97 -4.81 16.99
C LEU A 158 9.52 -3.48 16.38
N THR A 159 9.57 -3.38 15.06
CA THR A 159 9.03 -2.25 14.30
C THR A 159 7.84 -2.74 13.48
N GLU A 160 6.69 -2.14 13.70
CA GLU A 160 5.49 -2.26 12.88
C GLU A 160 5.48 -1.13 11.86
N LEU A 161 5.25 -1.48 10.60
CA LEU A 161 5.21 -0.52 9.50
C LEU A 161 3.92 -0.72 8.71
N GLN A 162 3.28 0.37 8.35
CA GLN A 162 2.00 0.36 7.66
C GLN A 162 1.93 1.45 6.59
N VAL A 163 1.33 1.12 5.45
CA VAL A 163 0.91 2.06 4.41
C VAL A 163 -0.59 1.93 4.24
N MET A 164 -1.32 3.04 4.40
CA MET A 164 -2.76 3.13 4.21
C MET A 164 -3.07 4.08 3.06
N LEU A 165 -4.02 3.72 2.21
CA LEU A 165 -4.48 4.48 1.05
C LEU A 165 -5.96 4.78 1.25
N ASP A 166 -6.38 6.02 1.03
CA ASP A 166 -7.80 6.40 1.05
C ASP A 166 -8.17 7.20 -0.19
N ASP A 167 -9.29 6.82 -0.80
CA ASP A 167 -9.89 7.52 -1.92
C ASP A 167 -10.62 8.78 -1.42
N LEU A 168 -9.98 9.94 -1.63
CA LEU A 168 -10.58 11.24 -1.35
C LEU A 168 -11.11 11.91 -2.62
N SER A 169 -11.30 11.14 -3.70
CA SER A 169 -11.69 11.72 -4.98
C SER A 169 -13.16 12.14 -5.06
N ILE A 170 -13.99 11.63 -4.15
CA ILE A 170 -15.41 11.92 -4.08
C ILE A 170 -15.69 12.71 -2.81
N ASN A 171 -16.32 13.88 -2.97
CA ASN A 171 -16.94 14.61 -1.88
C ASN A 171 -18.46 14.55 -2.07
N GLU A 172 -19.12 13.68 -1.29
CA GLU A 172 -20.56 13.48 -1.38
C GLU A 172 -21.35 14.73 -0.97
N ASP A 173 -20.91 15.42 0.09
CA ASP A 173 -21.58 16.60 0.64
C ASP A 173 -21.60 17.76 -0.37
N GLU A 174 -20.50 17.92 -1.12
CA GLU A 174 -20.39 18.95 -2.15
C GLU A 174 -20.87 18.47 -3.54
N GLY A 175 -21.11 17.17 -3.71
CA GLY A 175 -21.45 16.57 -4.99
C GLY A 175 -20.32 16.72 -6.04
N THR A 176 -19.06 16.68 -5.60
CA THR A 176 -17.90 16.93 -6.48
C THR A 176 -16.99 15.73 -6.60
N TYR A 177 -16.33 15.64 -7.77
CA TYR A 177 -15.27 14.69 -8.03
C TYR A 177 -13.99 15.42 -8.40
N ARG A 178 -12.89 15.09 -7.71
CA ARG A 178 -11.54 15.54 -8.05
C ARG A 178 -10.55 14.47 -7.64
N LEU A 179 -9.80 13.95 -8.60
CA LEU A 179 -8.80 12.92 -8.34
C LEU A 179 -7.85 13.32 -7.20
N ARG A 180 -7.95 12.60 -6.07
CA ARG A 180 -7.14 12.80 -4.88
C ARG A 180 -7.10 11.50 -4.08
N THR A 181 -5.90 11.01 -3.81
CA THR A 181 -5.65 9.89 -2.90
C THR A 181 -4.86 10.40 -1.71
N GLN A 182 -5.28 10.04 -0.51
CA GLN A 182 -4.47 10.21 0.69
C GLN A 182 -3.65 8.94 0.92
N VAL A 183 -2.41 9.12 1.37
CA VAL A 183 -1.56 8.02 1.81
C VAL A 183 -1.01 8.33 3.19
N ALA A 184 -1.33 7.49 4.17
CA ALA A 184 -0.75 7.55 5.49
C ALA A 184 0.30 6.45 5.66
N ILE A 185 1.51 6.84 6.04
CA ILE A 185 2.62 5.95 6.33
C ILE A 185 2.87 6.00 7.83
N ARG A 186 2.71 4.87 8.50
CA ARG A 186 2.89 4.75 9.95
C ARG A 186 4.05 3.82 10.25
N VAL A 187 4.89 4.22 11.20
CA VAL A 187 5.96 3.40 11.76
C VAL A 187 5.90 3.48 13.27
N VAL A 188 5.79 2.33 13.91
CA VAL A 188 5.80 2.21 15.36
C VAL A 188 6.85 1.22 15.79
N ARG A 189 7.75 1.65 16.66
CA ARG A 189 8.78 0.82 17.26
C ARG A 189 8.55 0.72 18.75
N TYR A 190 8.62 -0.51 19.26
CA TYR A 190 8.42 -0.78 20.67
C TYR A 190 9.44 -1.78 21.19
N THR A 191 9.66 -1.75 22.51
CA THR A 191 10.38 -2.81 23.20
C THR A 191 9.59 -4.11 23.06
N TYR A 192 10.30 -5.19 22.79
CA TYR A 192 9.73 -6.50 22.52
C TYR A 192 10.50 -7.55 23.29
N GLY A 193 9.97 -7.94 24.44
CA GLY A 193 10.51 -9.02 25.27
C GLY A 193 9.59 -10.24 25.24
N PHE A 194 10.19 -11.41 25.37
CA PHE A 194 9.49 -12.65 25.73
C PHE A 194 9.73 -12.95 27.20
#